data_AF-A0A920JXU2-F1
#
_entry.id   AF-A0A920JXU2-F1
#
_cell.length_a   1.000
_cell.length_b   1.000
_cell.length_c   1.000
_cell.angle_alpha   90.00
_cell.angle_beta   90.00
_cell.angle_gamma   90.00
#
_symmetry.space_group_name_H-M   'P 1'
#
loop_
_entity.id
_entity.type
_entity.pdbx_description
1 polymer ?
#
loop_
_entity_poly.entity_id
_entity_poly.type
_entity_poly.pdbx_seq_one_letter_code
_entity_poly.pdbx_strand_id
1 'polypeptide(L)' 'MPHVTHRWLGGMLTNYKTINASIKRYRNLEEQERDGTFDKLSKKEVLNKTRMKESLRIQLAV' A
#
# COMPACT_ATOMS: atom_id res chain seq x y z
N MET A 1 0.66 6.70 -18.85
CA MET A 1 -0.77 6.73 -18.50
C MET A 1 -1.01 5.76 -17.34
N PRO A 2 -1.85 6.07 -16.35
CA PRO A 2 -2.27 5.09 -15.35
C PRO A 2 -3.13 3.99 -16.00
N HIS A 3 -2.85 2.71 -15.73
CA HIS A 3 -3.52 1.51 -16.19
C HIS A 3 -3.59 0.44 -15.08
N VAL A 4 -4.78 -0.13 -14.84
CA VAL A 4 -4.95 -1.20 -13.84
C VAL A 4 -4.47 -2.55 -14.40
N THR A 5 -3.52 -3.19 -13.73
CA THR A 5 -2.90 -4.45 -14.21
C THR A 5 -3.47 -5.73 -13.60
N HIS A 6 -3.98 -5.67 -12.36
CA HIS A 6 -4.43 -6.87 -11.64
C HIS A 6 -5.94 -7.05 -11.63
N ARG A 7 -6.64 -6.22 -10.85
CA ARG A 7 -8.09 -6.36 -10.68
C ARG A 7 -8.71 -5.00 -10.44
N TRP A 8 -9.77 -4.72 -11.20
CA TRP A 8 -10.62 -3.58 -10.93
C TRP A 8 -11.43 -3.81 -9.66
N LEU A 9 -11.17 -3.02 -8.62
CA LEU A 9 -12.01 -3.02 -7.43
C LEU A 9 -13.20 -2.10 -7.68
N GLY A 10 -14.41 -2.64 -7.50
CA GLY A 10 -15.63 -1.86 -7.57
C GLY A 10 -15.51 -0.65 -6.64
N GLY A 11 -15.68 0.56 -7.20
CA GLY A 11 -15.50 1.80 -6.47
C GLY A 11 -14.18 2.54 -6.69
N MET A 12 -13.27 2.07 -7.55
CA MET A 12 -11.99 2.77 -7.81
C MET A 12 -12.15 4.22 -8.30
N LEU A 13 -13.13 4.50 -9.17
CA LEU A 13 -13.40 5.84 -9.67
C LEU A 13 -14.46 6.60 -8.86
N THR A 14 -15.38 5.89 -8.22
CA THR A 14 -16.50 6.50 -7.48
C THR A 14 -16.21 6.71 -6.00
N ASN A 15 -15.21 6.01 -5.44
CA ASN A 15 -14.76 6.15 -4.05
C ASN A 15 -13.30 6.62 -3.97
N TYR A 16 -13.02 7.78 -4.57
CA TYR A 16 -11.68 8.36 -4.64
C TYR A 16 -11.08 8.66 -3.26
N LYS A 17 -11.90 9.06 -2.27
CA LYS A 17 -11.43 9.33 -0.90
C LYS A 17 -10.76 8.11 -0.28
N THR A 18 -11.33 6.93 -0.50
CA THR A 18 -10.79 5.66 0.03
C THR A 18 -9.53 5.25 -0.74
N ILE A 19 -9.53 5.37 -2.07
CA ILE A 19 -8.35 5.09 -2.90
C ILE A 19 -7.18 6.00 -2.50
N ASN A 20 -7.42 7.30 -2.32
CA ASN A 20 -6.39 8.24 -1.91
C ASN A 20 -5.84 7.92 -0.51
N ALA A 21 -6.70 7.49 0.43
CA ALA A 21 -6.26 7.00 1.73
C ALA A 21 -5.37 5.75 1.60
N SER A 22 -5.71 4.81 0.72
CA SER A 22 -4.89 3.63 0.42
C SER A 22 -3.53 4.00 -0.19
N ILE A 23 -3.49 4.95 -1.13
CA ILE A 23 -2.25 5.49 -1.72
C ILE A 23 -1.38 6.13 -0.64
N LYS A 24 -1.96 6.97 0.22
CA LYS A 24 -1.24 7.60 1.32
C LYS A 24 -0.65 6.58 2.29
N ARG A 25 -1.41 5.54 2.65
CA ARG A 25 -0.93 4.42 3.49
C ARG A 25 0.23 3.69 2.83
N TYR A 26 0.14 3.39 1.54
CA TYR A 26 1.21 2.73 0.80
C TYR A 26 2.51 3.56 0.82
N ARG A 27 2.43 4.86 0.53
CA ARG A 27 3.60 5.77 0.57
C ARG A 27 4.22 5.85 1.96
N ASN A 28 3.40 5.90 3.01
CA ASN A 28 3.90 5.96 4.37
C ASN A 28 4.61 4.65 4.78
N LEU A 29 4.14 3.49 4.30
CA LEU A 29 4.84 2.22 4.50
C LEU A 29 6.19 2.17 3.76
N GLU A 30 6.27 2.69 2.53
CA GLU A 30 7.55 2.83 1.83
C GLU A 30 8.53 3.77 2.54
N GLU A 31 8.03 4.87 3.09
CA GLU A 31 8.85 5.83 3.83
C GLU A 31 9.38 5.22 5.13
N GLN A 32 8.54 4.54 5.90
CA GLN A 32 8.95 3.81 7.11
C GLN A 32 10.01 2.73 6.83
N GLU A 33 9.93 2.07 5.66
CA GLU A 33 10.90 1.08 5.24
C GLU A 33 12.24 1.74 4.85
N ARG A 34 12.21 2.89 4.17
CA ARG A 34 13.44 3.66 3.81
C ARG A 34 14.12 4.30 5.02
N ASP A 35 13.35 4.76 6.00
CA ASP A 35 13.85 5.41 7.22
C ASP A 35 14.40 4.40 8.25
N GLY A 36 14.35 3.08 7.96
CA GLY A 36 14.82 2.05 8.89
C GLY A 36 13.93 1.87 10.12
N THR A 37 12.69 2.39 10.10
CA THR A 37 11.71 2.16 11.17
C THR A 37 11.42 0.66 11.33
N PHE A 38 11.56 -0.12 10.26
CA PHE A 38 11.34 -1.57 10.29
C PHE A 38 12.41 -2.30 11.12
N ASP A 39 13.61 -1.74 11.27
CA ASP A 39 14.69 -2.34 12.05
C ASP A 39 14.44 -2.26 13.56
N LYS A 40 13.56 -1.34 13.99
CA LYS A 40 13.14 -1.18 15.40
C LYS A 40 11.93 -2.03 15.78
N LEU A 41 11.32 -2.72 14.81
CA LEU A 41 10.10 -3.52 14.99
C LEU A 41 10.43 -5.02 15.15
N SER A 42 9.52 -5.76 15.76
CA SER A 42 9.66 -7.22 15.82
C SER A 42 9.49 -7.85 14.43
N LYS A 43 10.13 -9.01 14.18
CA LYS A 43 10.01 -9.75 12.90
C LYS A 43 8.57 -10.01 12.47
N LYS A 44 7.66 -10.21 13.44
CA LYS A 44 6.22 -10.42 13.19
C LYS A 44 5.54 -9.16 12.69
N GLU A 45 5.85 -8.01 13.28
CA GLU A 45 5.28 -6.72 12.88
C GLU A 45 5.80 -6.27 11.51
N VAL A 46 7.09 -6.49 11.25
CA VAL A 46 7.69 -6.28 9.93
C VAL A 46 6.96 -7.13 8.89
N LEU A 47 6.78 -8.44 9.14
CA LEU A 47 6.07 -9.32 8.21
C LEU A 47 4.64 -8.86 7.91
N ASN A 48 3.90 -8.41 8.92
CA ASN A 48 2.55 -7.89 8.73
C ASN A 48 2.54 -6.61 7.88
N LYS A 49 3.48 -5.68 8.11
CA LYS A 49 3.62 -4.46 7.33
C LYS A 49 4.01 -4.76 5.88
N THR A 50 4.93 -5.70 5.65
CA THR A 50 5.34 -6.13 4.30
C THR A 50 4.17 -6.74 3.52
N ARG A 51 3.39 -7.63 4.15
CA ARG A 51 2.18 -8.22 3.52
C ARG A 51 1.13 -7.17 3.19
N MET A 52 0.94 -6.19 4.07
CA MET A 52 0.00 -5.09 3.84
C MET A 52 0.47 -4.19 2.70
N LYS A 53 1.76 -3.84 2.65
CA LYS A 53 2.37 -3.08 1.57
C LYS A 53 2.18 -3.80 0.23
N GLU A 54 2.45 -5.10 0.18
CA GLU A 54 2.31 -5.89 -1.04
C GLU A 54 0.85 -5.97 -1.52
N SER A 55 -0.09 -6.17 -0.61
CA SER A 55 -1.52 -6.16 -0.94
C SER A 55 -1.95 -4.81 -1.52
N LEU A 56 -1.51 -3.70 -0.90
CA LEU A 56 -1.78 -2.35 -1.40
C LEU A 56 -1.10 -2.08 -2.75
N ARG A 57 0.12 -2.57 -2.97
CA ARG A 57 0.83 -2.47 -4.26
C ARG A 57 0.02 -3.13 -5.38
N ILE A 58 -0.48 -4.34 -5.15
CA ILE A 58 -1.28 -5.07 -6.14
C ILE A 58 -2.60 -4.34 -6.43
N GLN A 59 -3.25 -3.78 -5.41
CA GLN A 59 -4.47 -2.98 -5.59
C GLN A 59 -4.22 -1.66 -6.30
N LEU A 60 -3.08 -1.01 -6.05
CA LEU A 60 -2.75 0.32 -6.56
C LEU A 60 -1.86 0.29 -7.79
N ALA A 61 -1.55 -0.88 -8.35
CA ALA A 61 -0.95 -1.06 -9.66
C ALA A 61 -1.98 -0.66 -10.74
N VAL A 62 -2.29 0.64 -10.71
CA VAL A 62 -2.74 1.48 -11.80
C VAL A 62 -1.47 1.95 -12.55
#